data_AF-A0A358AEN3-F1
#
_entry.id   AF-A0A358AEN3-F1
#
_cell.length_a   1.000
_cell.length_b   1.000
_cell.length_c   1.000
_cell.angle_alpha   90.00
_cell.angle_beta   90.00
_cell.angle_gamma   90.00
#
_symmetry.space_group_name_H-M   'P 1'
#
loop_
_entity.id
_entity.type
_entity.pdbx_description
1 polymer ?
#
loop_
_entity_poly.entity_id
_entity_poly.type
_entity_poly.pdbx_seq_one_letter_code
_entity_poly.pdbx_strand_id
1 'polypeptide(L)'
;FAAWSDFRNGDWDVYFSISVDNGASFKTNILVNEDSGTAKQDKPSLYLSANGKDFCLSWTDYRDGEGGIFFSRNTIIDAGGAYEARVNDSSGGVVTADAATRIEKTEVTIPGSVLEVPTNMSITRVQCPPPLLNGDTLLNKVVDFGPGRTFFKQPVTIKIPYTQAELSEAGLSDGSRLKIYHYNLKTLIWEKLADTRVDTINQIVSAQVTHFSIFGLGFVNEVIGGSVLAAVAGSGGGGGGGGGGGGGGGGGGCFIATAAYGSSEDANVMILRQFRDKELLTNRLGKRFVELYYRYSPSIANYIAKRDTLRLLVRWSLRPAVLMAKICLFQKTGGKYVIYKK
;
A
#
# COMPACT_ATOMS: atom_id res chain seq x y z
N PHE A 1 24.17 2.84 -0.52
CA PHE A 1 22.96 2.79 -1.37
C PHE A 1 23.36 2.44 -2.79
N ALA A 2 22.50 1.73 -3.51
CA ALA A 2 22.65 1.46 -4.93
C ALA A 2 21.31 1.64 -5.63
N ALA A 3 21.33 2.24 -6.82
CA ALA A 3 20.19 2.24 -7.73
C ALA A 3 20.69 1.87 -9.12
N TRP A 4 19.94 1.06 -9.85
CA TRP A 4 20.36 0.54 -11.15
C TRP A 4 19.16 0.23 -12.03
N SER A 5 19.41 0.18 -13.34
CA SER A 5 18.44 -0.33 -14.32
C SER A 5 18.66 -1.82 -14.53
N ASP A 6 17.58 -2.58 -14.64
CA ASP A 6 17.62 -4.04 -14.64
C ASP A 6 16.56 -4.65 -15.57
N PHE A 7 16.94 -5.65 -16.36
CA PHE A 7 16.06 -6.30 -17.34
C PHE A 7 15.47 -7.64 -16.87
N ARG A 8 15.64 -8.01 -15.60
CA ARG A 8 15.31 -9.36 -15.09
C ARG A 8 13.84 -9.80 -15.26
N ASN A 9 12.91 -8.87 -15.52
CA ASN A 9 11.48 -9.16 -15.70
C ASN A 9 10.99 -9.07 -17.15
N GLY A 10 11.89 -8.86 -18.13
CA GLY A 10 11.53 -8.69 -19.54
C GLY A 10 11.29 -7.24 -19.97
N ASP A 11 11.53 -6.29 -19.08
CA ASP A 11 11.46 -4.84 -19.23
C ASP A 11 12.58 -4.16 -18.43
N TRP A 12 12.96 -2.94 -18.83
CA TRP A 12 14.06 -2.20 -18.19
C TRP A 12 13.55 -1.39 -17.02
N ASP A 13 13.60 -1.96 -15.83
CA ASP A 13 13.10 -1.32 -14.62
C ASP A 13 14.22 -0.68 -13.79
N VAL A 14 13.87 0.28 -12.95
CA VAL A 14 14.76 0.90 -11.96
C VAL A 14 14.57 0.26 -10.59
N TYR A 15 15.65 -0.30 -10.06
CA TYR A 15 15.71 -0.86 -8.73
C TYR A 15 16.59 -0.02 -7.81
N PHE A 16 16.31 -0.14 -6.52
CA PHE A 16 17.04 0.48 -5.45
C PHE A 16 17.30 -0.54 -4.34
N SER A 17 18.48 -0.47 -3.71
CA SER A 17 18.74 -1.18 -2.47
C SER A 17 19.70 -0.40 -1.58
N ILE A 18 19.63 -0.67 -0.29
CA ILE A 18 20.51 -0.11 0.73
C ILE A 18 21.44 -1.20 1.25
N SER A 19 22.68 -0.81 1.48
CA SER A 19 23.66 -1.58 2.23
C SER A 19 23.88 -0.86 3.55
N VAL A 20 23.95 -1.61 4.65
CA VAL A 20 24.22 -1.10 6.00
C VAL A 20 25.59 -1.56 6.52
N ASP A 21 26.33 -2.34 5.73
CA ASP A 21 27.58 -3.01 6.09
C ASP A 21 28.74 -2.63 5.14
N ASN A 22 28.79 -1.36 4.72
CA ASN A 22 29.80 -0.84 3.79
C ASN A 22 29.90 -1.55 2.42
N GLY A 23 28.80 -2.16 1.97
CA GLY A 23 28.67 -2.75 0.63
C GLY A 23 28.91 -4.25 0.59
N ALA A 24 29.05 -4.91 1.75
CA ALA A 24 29.22 -6.36 1.82
C ALA A 24 27.91 -7.11 1.51
N SER A 25 26.76 -6.55 1.87
CA SER A 25 25.44 -7.07 1.54
C SER A 25 24.42 -5.96 1.31
N PHE A 26 23.38 -6.29 0.54
CA PHE A 26 22.30 -5.36 0.21
C PHE A 26 20.96 -5.90 0.72
N LYS A 27 20.14 -5.00 1.26
CA LYS A 27 18.78 -5.29 1.74
C LYS A 27 17.83 -5.49 0.55
N THR A 28 16.53 -5.61 0.83
CA THR A 28 15.51 -5.85 -0.21
C THR A 28 15.62 -4.87 -1.38
N ASN A 29 15.75 -5.40 -2.61
CA ASN A 29 15.72 -4.58 -3.81
C ASN A 29 14.30 -4.08 -4.04
N ILE A 30 14.11 -2.78 -3.98
CA ILE A 30 12.85 -2.09 -4.18
C ILE A 30 12.76 -1.68 -5.66
N LEU A 31 11.71 -2.10 -6.35
CA LEU A 31 11.33 -1.54 -7.67
C LEU A 31 10.78 -0.14 -7.42
N VAL A 32 11.31 0.88 -8.10
CA VAL A 32 10.96 2.28 -7.78
C VAL A 32 10.09 2.96 -8.82
N ASN A 33 9.97 2.39 -10.01
CA ASN A 33 9.38 3.00 -11.19
C ASN A 33 8.08 2.33 -11.69
N GLU A 34 7.40 1.52 -10.88
CA GLU A 34 6.32 0.63 -11.39
C GLU A 34 5.33 1.37 -12.30
N ASP A 35 5.31 0.96 -13.57
CA ASP A 35 4.21 1.14 -14.49
C ASP A 35 3.81 -0.20 -15.09
N SER A 36 2.55 -0.30 -15.53
CA SER A 36 2.03 -1.52 -16.14
C SER A 36 2.41 -1.67 -17.62
N GLY A 37 3.35 -0.85 -18.10
CA GLY A 37 3.83 -0.84 -19.46
C GLY A 37 5.10 -1.67 -19.61
N THR A 38 5.54 -1.85 -20.86
CA THR A 38 6.86 -2.40 -21.18
C THR A 38 7.81 -1.28 -21.61
N ALA A 39 7.52 -0.06 -21.18
CA ALA A 39 8.35 1.10 -21.52
C ALA A 39 9.71 0.92 -20.86
N LYS A 40 10.75 1.51 -21.45
CA LYS A 40 12.08 1.50 -20.85
C LYS A 40 12.09 2.48 -19.69
N GLN A 41 12.76 2.15 -18.59
CA GLN A 41 13.13 3.08 -17.54
C GLN A 41 14.63 2.97 -17.26
N ASP A 42 15.35 4.08 -17.41
CA ASP A 42 16.80 4.05 -17.35
C ASP A 42 17.42 5.28 -16.66
N LYS A 43 18.74 5.22 -16.47
CA LYS A 43 19.55 6.31 -15.91
C LYS A 43 19.10 6.76 -14.51
N PRO A 44 19.06 5.85 -13.51
CA PRO A 44 18.78 6.24 -12.14
C PRO A 44 19.83 7.22 -11.62
N SER A 45 19.36 8.22 -10.86
CA SER A 45 20.20 9.15 -10.12
C SER A 45 19.70 9.24 -8.69
N LEU A 46 20.58 8.98 -7.73
CA LEU A 46 20.27 8.97 -6.31
C LEU A 46 20.86 10.20 -5.63
N TYR A 47 20.04 10.93 -4.89
CA TYR A 47 20.46 11.97 -3.97
C TYR A 47 20.17 11.54 -2.53
N LEU A 48 21.15 11.71 -1.65
CA LEU A 48 21.01 11.51 -0.21
C LEU A 48 21.11 12.88 0.48
N SER A 49 20.17 13.18 1.37
CA SER A 49 20.20 14.38 2.19
C SER A 49 21.42 14.41 3.11
N ALA A 50 21.86 15.61 3.50
CA ALA A 50 23.00 15.81 4.39
C ALA A 50 22.84 15.12 5.77
N ASN A 51 21.61 14.86 6.20
CA ASN A 51 21.32 14.13 7.44
C ASN A 51 21.47 12.60 7.29
N GLY A 52 21.73 12.09 6.07
CA GLY A 52 21.91 10.68 5.77
C GLY A 52 20.62 9.84 5.82
N LYS A 53 19.47 10.47 5.99
CA LYS A 53 18.20 9.79 6.24
C LYS A 53 17.30 9.80 5.01
N ASP A 54 17.14 10.95 4.36
CA ASP A 54 16.22 11.08 3.22
C ASP A 54 16.94 10.82 1.91
N PHE A 55 16.31 10.08 1.00
CA PHE A 55 16.82 9.97 -0.37
C PHE A 55 15.74 10.28 -1.40
N CYS A 56 16.19 10.87 -2.50
CA CYS A 56 15.41 11.04 -3.71
C CYS A 56 16.08 10.20 -4.80
N LEU A 57 15.31 9.34 -5.45
CA LEU A 57 15.75 8.61 -6.62
C LEU A 57 14.99 9.14 -7.83
N SER A 58 15.70 9.66 -8.82
CA SER A 58 15.13 10.03 -10.11
C SER A 58 15.57 9.07 -11.21
N TRP A 59 14.79 8.99 -12.29
CA TRP A 59 15.10 8.19 -13.48
C TRP A 59 14.46 8.79 -14.73
N THR A 60 14.90 8.32 -15.90
CA THR A 60 14.25 8.59 -17.18
C THR A 60 13.23 7.51 -17.46
N ASP A 61 12.02 7.91 -17.86
CA ASP A 61 10.91 7.00 -18.11
C ASP A 61 10.26 7.30 -19.46
N TYR A 62 10.00 6.26 -20.24
CA TYR A 62 9.50 6.39 -21.61
C TYR A 62 8.01 6.00 -21.74
N ARG A 63 7.26 5.90 -20.64
CA ARG A 63 5.84 5.47 -20.62
C ARG A 63 4.90 6.34 -21.46
N ASP A 64 5.26 7.59 -21.70
CA ASP A 64 4.49 8.56 -22.49
C ASP A 64 5.00 8.71 -23.94
N GLY A 65 5.88 7.80 -24.39
CA GLY A 65 6.48 7.79 -25.73
C GLY A 65 7.74 8.65 -25.88
N GLU A 66 7.90 9.66 -25.02
CA GLU A 66 9.10 10.49 -24.89
C GLU A 66 9.75 10.25 -23.52
N GLY A 67 11.06 10.49 -23.42
CA GLY A 67 11.80 10.33 -22.16
C GLY A 67 11.49 11.46 -21.17
N GLY A 68 10.65 11.17 -20.17
CA GLY A 68 10.34 12.07 -19.05
C GLY A 68 11.23 11.83 -17.83
N ILE A 69 11.38 12.83 -16.96
CA ILE A 69 12.07 12.68 -15.67
C ILE A 69 11.06 12.36 -14.58
N PHE A 70 11.24 11.21 -13.94
CA PHE A 70 10.43 10.73 -12.83
C PHE A 70 11.27 10.67 -11.57
N PHE A 71 10.62 10.73 -10.42
CA PHE A 71 11.31 10.59 -9.14
C PHE A 71 10.42 9.97 -8.06
N SER A 72 11.05 9.30 -7.12
CA SER A 72 10.45 8.71 -5.92
C SER A 72 11.22 9.15 -4.69
N ARG A 73 10.50 9.26 -3.57
CA ARG A 73 11.05 9.66 -2.27
C ARG A 73 10.75 8.61 -1.19
N ASN A 74 11.79 8.24 -0.44
CA ASN A 74 11.83 7.52 0.84
C ASN A 74 11.20 6.10 0.94
N THR A 75 12.07 5.13 1.27
CA THR A 75 11.86 4.20 2.38
C THR A 75 13.17 4.01 3.15
N ILE A 76 13.23 4.49 4.39
CA ILE A 76 14.48 4.49 5.19
C ILE A 76 14.49 3.24 6.07
N ILE A 77 15.33 2.27 5.71
CA ILE A 77 15.71 1.15 6.58
C ILE A 77 16.76 1.70 7.56
N ASP A 78 16.54 1.55 8.86
CA ASP A 78 17.44 2.08 9.90
C ASP A 78 18.82 1.42 9.82
N ALA A 79 19.80 2.13 9.26
CA ALA A 79 21.14 1.60 9.06
C ALA A 79 21.87 1.25 10.36
N GLY A 80 21.43 1.79 11.51
CA GLY A 80 22.03 1.54 12.82
C GLY A 80 21.35 0.45 13.66
N GLY A 81 20.32 -0.23 13.13
CA GLY A 81 19.47 -1.14 13.92
C GLY A 81 19.11 -2.46 13.23
N ALA A 82 19.93 -2.93 12.29
CA ALA A 82 19.75 -4.24 11.67
C ALA A 82 20.26 -5.34 12.63
N TYR A 83 19.38 -6.28 13.00
CA TYR A 83 19.75 -7.46 13.76
C TYR A 83 20.04 -8.59 12.80
N GLU A 84 21.23 -9.17 12.88
CA GLU A 84 21.67 -10.17 11.91
C GLU A 84 22.07 -11.46 12.60
N ALA A 85 21.64 -12.59 12.03
CA ALA A 85 22.05 -13.90 12.47
C ALA A 85 22.25 -14.81 11.26
N ARG A 86 23.33 -15.60 11.29
CA ARG A 86 23.59 -16.63 10.29
C ARG A 86 22.72 -17.84 10.58
N VAL A 87 21.83 -18.17 9.65
CA VAL A 87 20.90 -19.31 9.77
C VAL A 87 21.41 -20.47 8.92
N ASN A 88 21.48 -21.66 9.52
CA ASN A 88 21.93 -22.86 8.84
C ASN A 88 20.80 -23.44 7.97
N ASP A 89 21.17 -23.96 6.80
CA ASP A 89 20.26 -24.57 5.84
C ASP A 89 19.64 -25.87 6.35
N SER A 90 20.42 -26.74 7.00
CA SER A 90 19.95 -28.05 7.48
C SER A 90 19.13 -27.96 8.76
N SER A 91 19.56 -27.17 9.75
CA SER A 91 18.89 -27.08 11.06
C SER A 91 17.90 -25.92 11.19
N GLY A 92 17.95 -24.94 10.29
CA GLY A 92 17.18 -23.71 10.43
C GLY A 92 17.68 -22.83 11.58
N GLY A 93 16.81 -21.94 12.05
CA GLY A 93 17.14 -21.03 13.15
C GLY A 93 16.06 -19.99 13.43
N VAL A 94 16.27 -19.26 14.52
CA VAL A 94 15.43 -18.14 14.94
C VAL A 94 16.28 -16.87 14.96
N VAL A 95 15.75 -15.80 14.37
CA VAL A 95 16.36 -14.47 14.44
C VAL A 95 15.41 -13.56 15.19
N THR A 96 15.91 -12.86 16.21
CA THR A 96 15.11 -11.98 17.07
C THR A 96 15.78 -10.63 17.19
N ALA A 97 15.00 -9.56 17.08
CA ALA A 97 15.45 -8.20 17.35
C ALA A 97 15.55 -7.95 18.86
N ASP A 98 16.74 -7.62 19.39
CA ASP A 98 17.01 -7.67 20.83
C ASP A 98 17.14 -6.32 21.56
N ALA A 99 17.08 -5.18 20.86
CA ALA A 99 17.27 -3.86 21.50
C ALA A 99 15.99 -3.04 21.63
N ALA A 100 16.04 -2.05 22.54
CA ALA A 100 14.99 -1.07 22.90
C ALA A 100 14.62 -0.11 21.74
N THR A 101 14.21 -0.69 20.63
CA THR A 101 13.65 -0.01 19.46
C THR A 101 12.18 -0.38 19.34
N ARG A 102 11.43 0.26 18.44
CA ARG A 102 10.02 -0.10 18.19
C ARG A 102 9.83 -1.52 17.62
N ILE A 103 10.92 -2.23 17.30
CA ILE A 103 10.87 -3.59 16.75
C ILE A 103 11.39 -4.65 17.74
N GLU A 104 11.62 -4.30 19.01
CA GLU A 104 12.04 -5.23 20.07
C GLU A 104 11.19 -6.52 20.03
N LYS A 105 11.83 -7.69 20.16
CA LYS A 105 11.22 -9.03 20.14
C LYS A 105 10.53 -9.42 18.83
N THR A 106 10.67 -8.63 17.77
CA THR A 106 10.30 -9.09 16.43
C THR A 106 11.15 -10.28 16.05
N GLU A 107 10.53 -11.35 15.56
CA GLU A 107 11.16 -12.65 15.34
C GLU A 107 10.82 -13.19 13.94
N VAL A 108 11.78 -13.87 13.33
CA VAL A 108 11.52 -14.81 12.24
C VAL A 108 12.04 -16.21 12.61
N THR A 109 11.19 -17.21 12.50
CA THR A 109 11.51 -18.63 12.69
C THR A 109 11.62 -19.30 11.32
N ILE A 110 12.80 -19.82 11.00
CA ILE A 110 13.09 -20.51 9.74
C ILE A 110 13.30 -21.99 10.04
N PRO A 111 12.43 -22.89 9.55
CA PRO A 111 12.64 -24.33 9.70
C PRO A 111 13.88 -24.83 8.94
N GLY A 112 14.42 -25.97 9.36
CA GLY A 112 15.47 -26.66 8.62
C GLY A 112 15.02 -27.11 7.23
N SER A 113 15.96 -27.21 6.30
CA SER A 113 15.78 -27.57 4.88
C SER A 113 14.94 -26.57 4.06
N VAL A 114 14.67 -25.37 4.57
CA VAL A 114 13.95 -24.32 3.85
C VAL A 114 14.89 -23.44 3.01
N LEU A 115 16.13 -23.28 3.46
CA LEU A 115 17.19 -22.56 2.74
C LEU A 115 18.03 -23.52 1.90
N GLU A 116 18.57 -23.05 0.78
CA GLU A 116 19.47 -23.86 -0.07
C GLU A 116 20.92 -23.82 0.41
N VAL A 117 21.31 -22.73 1.07
CA VAL A 117 22.63 -22.52 1.66
C VAL A 117 22.49 -21.74 2.97
N PRO A 118 23.46 -21.86 3.90
CA PRO A 118 23.48 -21.02 5.09
C PRO A 118 23.44 -19.53 4.72
N THR A 119 22.46 -18.81 5.25
CA THR A 119 22.16 -17.43 4.84
C THR A 119 22.19 -16.49 6.05
N ASN A 120 22.79 -15.31 5.88
CA ASN A 120 22.74 -14.25 6.89
C ASN A 120 21.38 -13.56 6.81
N MET A 121 20.55 -13.77 7.81
CA MET A 121 19.20 -13.24 7.90
C MET A 121 19.21 -11.99 8.75
N SER A 122 18.38 -11.00 8.40
CA SER A 122 18.33 -9.74 9.13
C SER A 122 16.91 -9.25 9.42
N ILE A 123 16.75 -8.50 10.51
CA ILE A 123 15.53 -7.80 10.88
C ILE A 123 15.89 -6.34 11.05
N THR A 124 15.26 -5.44 10.29
CA THR A 124 15.58 -4.01 10.35
C THR A 124 14.34 -3.15 10.43
N ARG A 125 14.38 -2.10 11.24
CA ARG A 125 13.26 -1.15 11.34
C ARG A 125 13.15 -0.31 10.08
N VAL A 126 11.92 -0.08 9.62
CA VAL A 126 11.61 0.88 8.57
C VAL A 126 11.05 2.16 9.20
N GLN A 127 11.78 3.26 9.03
CA GLN A 127 11.45 4.56 9.65
C GLN A 127 10.44 5.36 8.82
N CYS A 128 10.45 5.20 7.50
CA CYS A 128 9.57 5.92 6.59
C CYS A 128 8.92 4.93 5.61
N PRO A 129 7.92 4.14 6.07
CA PRO A 129 7.29 3.15 5.21
C PRO A 129 6.44 3.80 4.12
N PRO A 130 6.22 3.13 2.97
CA PRO A 130 5.26 3.56 1.96
C PRO A 130 3.86 3.77 2.59
N PRO A 131 3.07 4.78 2.14
CA PRO A 131 1.75 5.02 2.68
C PRO A 131 0.77 3.88 2.34
N LEU A 132 -0.16 3.58 3.25
CA LEU A 132 -1.27 2.66 2.99
C LEU A 132 -2.41 3.43 2.30
N LEU A 133 -2.79 3.02 1.09
CA LEU A 133 -3.69 3.77 0.20
C LEU A 133 -5.18 3.39 0.27
N ASN A 134 -5.53 2.33 1.03
CA ASN A 134 -6.87 1.73 1.05
C ASN A 134 -7.76 2.23 2.20
N GLY A 135 -7.33 3.26 2.95
CA GLY A 135 -8.04 3.77 4.12
C GLY A 135 -7.77 2.99 5.42
N ASP A 136 -7.09 1.85 5.37
CA ASP A 136 -6.56 1.16 6.55
C ASP A 136 -5.38 1.95 7.15
N THR A 137 -5.07 1.70 8.42
CA THR A 137 -3.99 2.41 9.12
C THR A 137 -2.86 1.46 9.49
N LEU A 138 -1.62 1.85 9.17
CA LEU A 138 -0.43 1.20 9.69
C LEU A 138 -0.05 1.81 11.03
N LEU A 139 0.30 0.96 11.99
CA LEU A 139 1.04 1.37 13.16
C LEU A 139 2.44 1.78 12.70
N ASN A 140 3.11 2.64 13.48
CA ASN A 140 4.53 2.95 13.27
C ASN A 140 5.42 1.79 13.77
N LYS A 141 5.12 0.59 13.28
CA LYS A 141 5.84 -0.66 13.52
C LYS A 141 5.95 -1.41 12.20
N VAL A 142 6.96 -1.01 11.44
CA VAL A 142 7.26 -1.56 10.12
C VAL A 142 8.69 -2.09 10.11
N VAL A 143 8.85 -3.27 9.52
CA VAL A 143 10.04 -4.12 9.61
C VAL A 143 10.37 -4.65 8.22
N ASP A 144 11.65 -4.61 7.84
CA ASP A 144 12.19 -5.35 6.71
C ASP A 144 12.86 -6.62 7.21
N PHE A 145 12.45 -7.77 6.69
CA PHE A 145 13.17 -9.02 6.87
C PHE A 145 14.09 -9.22 5.67
N GLY A 146 15.39 -9.36 5.91
CA GLY A 146 16.41 -9.52 4.89
C GLY A 146 17.07 -10.90 4.94
N PRO A 147 17.76 -11.31 3.86
CA PRO A 147 17.96 -10.56 2.62
C PRO A 147 16.68 -10.58 1.77
N GLY A 148 16.36 -9.48 1.10
CA GLY A 148 15.14 -9.46 0.29
C GLY A 148 15.26 -10.34 -0.94
N ARG A 149 14.11 -10.65 -1.55
CA ARG A 149 13.97 -11.67 -2.61
C ARG A 149 14.34 -13.09 -2.16
N THR A 150 14.47 -13.34 -0.87
CA THR A 150 14.45 -14.70 -0.34
C THR A 150 13.05 -15.27 -0.54
N PHE A 151 12.95 -16.36 -1.31
CA PHE A 151 11.74 -17.18 -1.46
C PHE A 151 11.96 -18.53 -0.80
N PHE A 152 10.95 -19.00 -0.08
CA PHE A 152 11.00 -20.23 0.68
C PHE A 152 10.13 -21.30 0.03
N LYS A 153 10.65 -22.52 -0.05
CA LYS A 153 9.90 -23.70 -0.56
C LYS A 153 8.75 -24.10 0.37
N GLN A 154 8.85 -23.71 1.64
CA GLN A 154 7.83 -23.89 2.67
C GLN A 154 7.69 -22.58 3.45
N PRO A 155 6.50 -22.23 3.98
CA PRO A 155 6.32 -21.00 4.72
C PRO A 155 7.21 -20.92 5.98
N VAL A 156 7.70 -19.72 6.28
CA VAL A 156 8.40 -19.40 7.53
C VAL A 156 7.49 -18.55 8.42
N THR A 157 7.73 -18.58 9.73
CA THR A 157 6.90 -17.84 10.69
C THR A 157 7.53 -16.50 11.00
N ILE A 158 6.78 -15.41 10.86
CA ILE A 158 7.15 -14.11 11.42
C ILE A 158 6.28 -13.78 12.63
N LYS A 159 6.86 -13.12 13.62
CA LYS A 159 6.16 -12.60 14.79
C LYS A 159 6.55 -11.14 14.99
N ILE A 160 5.55 -10.28 15.12
CA ILE A 160 5.73 -8.86 15.39
C ILE A 160 4.95 -8.54 16.67
N PRO A 161 5.64 -8.24 17.78
CA PRO A 161 5.00 -7.86 19.03
C PRO A 161 4.47 -6.43 18.97
N TYR A 162 3.46 -6.14 19.77
CA TYR A 162 2.91 -4.79 19.93
C TYR A 162 2.79 -4.43 21.41
N THR A 163 2.67 -3.15 21.70
CA THR A 163 2.51 -2.63 23.06
C THR A 163 1.22 -1.84 23.19
N GLN A 164 0.73 -1.68 24.43
CA GLN A 164 -0.46 -0.86 24.69
C GLN A 164 -0.26 0.61 24.28
N ALA A 165 0.96 1.14 24.39
CA ALA A 165 1.28 2.50 23.96
C ALA A 165 1.04 2.69 22.45
N GLU A 166 1.48 1.72 21.64
CA GLU A 166 1.31 1.75 20.18
C GLU A 166 -0.15 1.59 19.75
N LEU A 167 -0.93 0.79 20.49
CA LEU A 167 -2.37 0.72 20.29
C LEU A 167 -3.04 2.06 20.62
N SER A 168 -2.65 2.68 21.73
CA SER A 168 -3.21 3.96 22.17
C SER A 168 -2.88 5.09 21.19
N GLU A 169 -1.65 5.13 20.65
CA GLU A 169 -1.26 6.03 19.55
C GLU A 169 -2.14 5.86 18.31
N ALA A 170 -2.59 4.64 18.04
CA ALA A 170 -3.46 4.30 16.92
C ALA A 170 -4.96 4.40 17.24
N GLY A 171 -5.34 4.76 18.47
CA GLY A 171 -6.74 4.84 18.91
C GLY A 171 -7.43 3.48 19.09
N LEU A 172 -6.67 2.41 19.32
CA LEU A 172 -7.16 1.06 19.55
C LEU A 172 -7.20 0.72 21.05
N SER A 173 -8.29 0.09 21.49
CA SER A 173 -8.43 -0.45 22.86
C SER A 173 -7.62 -1.73 23.08
N ASP A 174 -7.51 -2.56 22.05
CA ASP A 174 -6.85 -3.86 22.08
C ASP A 174 -6.30 -4.24 20.69
N GLY A 175 -5.50 -5.30 20.65
CA GLY A 175 -4.82 -5.77 19.44
C GLY A 175 -5.64 -6.69 18.54
N SER A 176 -6.88 -7.06 18.89
CA SER A 176 -7.66 -8.11 18.18
C SER A 176 -7.87 -7.81 16.69
N ARG A 177 -7.94 -6.52 16.34
CA ARG A 177 -8.13 -6.01 14.97
C ARG A 177 -6.84 -5.92 14.17
N LEU A 178 -5.68 -6.14 14.80
CA LEU A 178 -4.40 -6.07 14.11
C LEU A 178 -4.28 -7.15 13.05
N LYS A 179 -3.64 -6.76 11.95
CA LYS A 179 -3.28 -7.59 10.82
C LYS A 179 -1.84 -7.28 10.40
N ILE A 180 -1.15 -8.27 9.85
CA ILE A 180 0.14 -8.05 9.19
C ILE A 180 -0.16 -7.72 7.73
N TYR A 181 0.44 -6.63 7.27
CA TYR A 181 0.48 -6.27 5.87
C TYR A 181 1.90 -6.53 5.37
N HIS A 182 2.01 -7.03 4.14
CA HIS A 182 3.27 -7.03 3.40
C HIS A 182 3.21 -6.01 2.27
N TYR A 183 4.33 -5.38 1.99
CA TYR A 183 4.43 -4.47 0.87
C TYR A 183 4.71 -5.30 -0.38
N ASN A 184 3.75 -5.34 -1.31
CA ASN A 184 3.94 -6.05 -2.56
C ASN A 184 4.78 -5.18 -3.50
N LEU A 185 6.01 -5.62 -3.77
CA LEU A 185 6.95 -4.89 -4.61
C LEU A 185 6.57 -4.89 -6.10
N LYS A 186 5.62 -5.74 -6.50
CA LYS A 186 5.09 -5.82 -7.86
C LYS A 186 3.85 -4.96 -8.09
N THR A 187 3.10 -4.62 -7.03
CA THR A 187 1.88 -3.79 -7.13
C THR A 187 1.99 -2.48 -6.36
N LEU A 188 3.11 -2.28 -5.66
CA LEU A 188 3.46 -1.16 -4.77
C LEU A 188 2.35 -0.79 -3.77
N ILE A 189 1.56 -1.78 -3.37
CA ILE A 189 0.54 -1.62 -2.35
C ILE A 189 0.81 -2.55 -1.18
N TRP A 190 0.40 -2.08 -0.01
CA TRP A 190 0.26 -2.93 1.15
C TRP A 190 -0.88 -3.91 0.92
N GLU A 191 -0.57 -5.19 1.03
CA GLU A 191 -1.53 -6.28 0.95
C GLU A 191 -1.57 -6.99 2.30
N LYS A 192 -2.79 -7.26 2.76
CA LYS A 192 -3.02 -7.93 4.05
C LYS A 192 -2.70 -9.42 3.93
N LEU A 193 -1.94 -9.94 4.88
CA LEU A 193 -1.73 -11.39 5.01
C LEU A 193 -2.99 -12.05 5.56
N ALA A 194 -3.53 -13.01 4.80
CA ALA A 194 -4.74 -13.74 5.16
C ALA A 194 -4.57 -14.52 6.49
N ASP A 195 -3.40 -15.14 6.68
CA ASP A 195 -3.11 -16.02 7.82
C ASP A 195 -2.60 -15.29 9.06
N THR A 196 -3.01 -14.03 9.25
CA THR A 196 -2.61 -13.27 10.45
C THR A 196 -3.32 -13.78 11.70
N ARG A 197 -2.54 -14.18 12.71
CA ARG A 197 -2.99 -14.60 14.04
C ARG A 197 -2.57 -13.58 15.09
N VAL A 198 -3.52 -13.17 15.93
CA VAL A 198 -3.26 -12.26 17.05
C VAL A 198 -3.34 -13.04 18.36
N ASP A 199 -2.29 -12.96 19.16
CA ASP A 199 -2.26 -13.38 20.55
C ASP A 199 -2.35 -12.12 21.43
N THR A 200 -3.51 -11.92 22.06
CA THR A 200 -3.78 -10.76 22.92
C THR A 200 -3.19 -10.89 24.32
N ILE A 201 -2.82 -12.10 24.74
CA ILE A 201 -2.23 -12.36 26.06
C ILE A 201 -0.73 -12.05 25.99
N ASN A 202 -0.05 -12.60 24.98
CA ASN A 202 1.38 -12.39 24.79
C ASN A 202 1.71 -11.12 23.98
N GLN A 203 0.69 -10.40 23.50
CA GLN A 203 0.81 -9.18 22.70
C GLN A 203 1.64 -9.38 21.42
N ILE A 204 1.39 -10.48 20.70
CA ILE A 204 2.10 -10.85 19.48
C ILE A 204 1.13 -11.01 18.32
N VAL A 205 1.51 -10.49 17.15
CA VAL A 205 0.85 -10.82 15.88
C VAL A 205 1.80 -11.69 15.06
N SER A 206 1.31 -12.80 14.53
CA SER A 206 2.11 -13.75 13.75
C SER A 206 1.46 -14.10 12.43
N ALA A 207 2.28 -14.47 11.44
CA ALA A 207 1.83 -14.96 10.15
C ALA A 207 2.86 -15.91 9.53
N GLN A 208 2.39 -16.75 8.62
CA GLN A 208 3.24 -17.54 7.74
C GLN A 208 3.53 -16.75 6.46
N VAL A 209 4.79 -16.74 6.01
CA VAL A 209 5.22 -16.03 4.80
C VAL A 209 6.10 -16.92 3.94
N THR A 210 5.96 -16.83 2.62
CA THR A 210 6.75 -17.61 1.64
C THR A 210 7.89 -16.82 1.04
N HIS A 211 8.00 -15.54 1.37
CA HIS A 211 9.07 -14.68 0.90
C HIS A 211 9.31 -13.53 1.87
N PHE A 212 10.47 -12.91 1.75
CA PHE A 212 10.82 -11.70 2.47
C PHE A 212 10.47 -10.43 1.68
N SER A 213 9.91 -9.46 2.42
CA SER A 213 9.52 -8.13 1.99
C SER A 213 9.53 -7.20 3.22
N ILE A 214 8.98 -6.00 3.06
CA ILE A 214 8.63 -5.12 4.16
C ILE A 214 7.28 -5.56 4.73
N PHE A 215 7.20 -5.66 6.05
CA PHE A 215 5.98 -6.02 6.78
C PHE A 215 5.65 -4.96 7.82
N GLY A 216 4.36 -4.66 7.97
CA GLY A 216 3.88 -3.70 8.93
C GLY A 216 2.66 -4.22 9.69
N LEU A 217 2.53 -3.82 10.96
CA LEU A 217 1.27 -3.99 11.67
C LEU A 217 0.31 -2.87 11.27
N GLY A 218 -0.93 -3.24 11.00
CA GLY A 218 -2.00 -2.30 10.73
C GLY A 218 -3.36 -2.87 11.08
N PHE A 219 -4.41 -2.11 10.83
CA PHE A 219 -5.78 -2.54 11.09
C PHE A 219 -6.72 -1.91 10.07
N VAL A 220 -7.82 -2.63 9.81
CA VAL A 220 -8.87 -2.15 8.92
C VAL A 220 -9.68 -1.09 9.65
N ASN A 221 -9.90 0.05 9.01
CA ASN A 221 -10.83 1.05 9.49
C ASN A 221 -12.24 0.63 9.10
N GLU A 222 -13.01 0.14 10.06
CA GLU A 222 -14.41 -0.21 9.82
C GLU A 222 -15.24 1.06 9.60
N VAL A 223 -15.89 1.16 8.44
CA VAL A 223 -16.84 2.23 8.16
C VAL A 223 -18.15 1.91 8.86
N ILE A 224 -18.31 2.37 10.11
CA ILE A 224 -19.61 2.36 10.77
C ILE A 224 -20.34 3.65 10.39
N GLY A 225 -21.36 3.55 9.54
CA GLY A 225 -22.33 4.63 9.35
C GLY A 225 -21.82 5.91 8.67
N GLY A 226 -21.00 5.80 7.61
CA GLY A 226 -20.70 6.95 6.73
C GLY A 226 -19.82 8.05 7.34
N SER A 227 -19.14 7.77 8.45
CA SER A 227 -18.11 8.63 9.03
C SER A 227 -16.87 7.78 9.33
N VAL A 228 -15.73 8.12 8.73
CA VAL A 228 -14.44 7.57 9.14
C VAL A 228 -14.09 8.24 10.46
N LEU A 229 -14.30 7.55 11.59
CA LEU A 229 -13.68 7.96 12.84
C LEU A 229 -12.18 7.64 12.73
N ALA A 230 -11.41 8.59 12.21
CA ALA A 230 -10.10 8.80 12.80
C ALA A 230 -10.38 9.25 14.24
N ALA A 231 -9.98 8.45 15.23
CA ALA A 231 -10.10 8.82 16.63
C ALA A 231 -9.23 10.06 16.87
N VAL A 232 -9.85 11.24 16.81
CA VAL A 232 -9.26 12.49 17.28
C VAL A 232 -9.91 12.83 18.60
N ALA A 233 -9.10 12.84 19.65
CA ALA A 233 -9.49 13.27 20.99
C ALA A 233 -9.97 14.73 20.95
N GLY A 234 -11.14 14.98 21.54
CA GLY A 234 -11.70 16.31 21.75
C GLY A 234 -12.70 16.28 22.90
N SER A 235 -12.20 16.59 24.09
CA SER A 235 -12.93 16.83 25.34
C SER A 235 -14.09 17.82 25.18
N GLY A 236 -15.23 17.58 25.84
CA GLY A 236 -16.28 18.58 26.07
C GLY A 236 -17.68 17.98 26.12
N GLY A 237 -18.29 17.94 27.31
CA GLY A 237 -19.53 17.22 27.59
C GLY A 237 -20.85 17.92 27.23
N GLY A 238 -21.93 17.16 27.48
CA GLY A 238 -23.21 17.69 27.96
C GLY A 238 -24.27 18.04 26.93
N GLY A 239 -25.36 17.25 26.90
CA GLY A 239 -26.72 17.81 26.77
C GLY A 239 -27.52 17.50 25.49
N GLY A 240 -28.43 16.54 25.61
CA GLY A 240 -29.87 16.73 25.33
C GLY A 240 -30.42 16.78 23.89
N GLY A 241 -31.55 16.10 23.69
CA GLY A 241 -32.62 16.54 22.77
C GLY A 241 -32.76 15.70 21.49
N GLY A 242 -33.89 14.98 21.39
CA GLY A 242 -34.22 14.14 20.24
C GLY A 242 -34.85 14.87 19.05
N GLY A 243 -35.54 14.10 18.20
CA GLY A 243 -36.34 14.60 17.09
C GLY A 243 -35.90 14.03 15.75
N GLY A 244 -36.78 13.25 15.12
CA GLY A 244 -36.54 12.54 13.87
C GLY A 244 -36.67 13.39 12.60
N GLY A 245 -36.93 12.69 11.50
CA GLY A 245 -37.31 13.30 10.21
C GLY A 245 -36.30 13.02 9.11
N GLY A 246 -36.76 12.32 8.07
CA GLY A 246 -35.98 11.92 6.90
C GLY A 246 -35.67 13.04 5.90
N GLY A 247 -35.04 12.61 4.80
CA GLY A 247 -34.69 13.39 3.61
C GLY A 247 -33.32 12.92 3.11
N GLY A 248 -33.17 12.13 2.04
CA GLY A 248 -33.66 12.48 0.71
C GLY A 248 -32.73 13.51 0.08
N GLY A 249 -31.50 13.11 -0.28
CA GLY A 249 -30.48 14.01 -0.85
C GLY A 249 -29.75 13.35 -2.02
N GLY A 250 -30.22 13.62 -3.24
CA GLY A 250 -29.68 13.10 -4.48
C GLY A 250 -28.29 13.65 -4.81
N GLY A 251 -27.29 12.78 -4.79
CA GLY A 251 -26.02 12.99 -5.45
C GLY A 251 -25.91 12.02 -6.62
N GLY A 252 -25.94 12.52 -7.86
CA GLY A 252 -25.74 11.68 -9.04
C GLY A 252 -24.39 10.95 -8.94
N GLY A 253 -24.42 9.65 -8.65
CA GLY A 253 -23.24 8.78 -8.53
C GLY A 253 -22.89 8.07 -9.83
N CYS A 254 -21.67 7.55 -9.96
CA CYS A 254 -21.34 6.57 -11.01
C CYS A 254 -21.68 5.17 -10.50
N PHE A 255 -22.96 4.79 -10.51
CA PHE A 255 -23.50 3.55 -9.95
C PHE A 255 -22.72 2.27 -10.34
N ILE A 256 -22.41 2.08 -11.63
CA ILE A 256 -21.66 0.90 -12.10
C ILE A 256 -20.22 0.93 -11.59
N ALA A 257 -19.58 2.10 -11.59
CA ALA A 257 -18.21 2.23 -11.10
C ALA A 257 -18.15 2.04 -9.58
N THR A 258 -19.09 2.62 -8.83
CA THR A 258 -19.23 2.39 -7.38
C THR A 258 -19.50 0.93 -7.05
N ALA A 259 -20.32 0.23 -7.84
CA ALA A 259 -20.55 -1.21 -7.67
C ALA A 259 -19.28 -2.05 -7.95
N ALA A 260 -18.47 -1.65 -8.94
CA ALA A 260 -17.24 -2.34 -9.28
C ALA A 260 -16.12 -2.05 -8.26
N TYR A 261 -15.85 -0.78 -7.95
CA TYR A 261 -14.77 -0.34 -7.08
C TYR A 261 -15.09 -0.46 -5.59
N GLY A 262 -16.38 -0.39 -5.22
CA GLY A 262 -16.86 -0.62 -3.86
C GLY A 262 -17.09 0.63 -3.02
N SER A 263 -16.64 1.80 -3.48
CA SER A 263 -16.88 3.10 -2.83
C SER A 263 -17.17 4.19 -3.86
N SER A 264 -18.01 5.16 -3.49
CA SER A 264 -18.23 6.38 -4.26
C SER A 264 -17.06 7.38 -4.19
N GLU A 265 -16.14 7.14 -3.25
CA GLU A 265 -14.94 7.93 -2.96
C GLU A 265 -13.66 7.29 -3.48
N ASP A 266 -13.77 6.13 -4.16
CA ASP A 266 -12.63 5.54 -4.86
C ASP A 266 -12.07 6.54 -5.89
N ALA A 267 -10.75 6.66 -5.98
CA ALA A 267 -10.08 7.61 -6.85
C ALA A 267 -10.52 7.49 -8.32
N ASN A 268 -10.72 6.27 -8.83
CA ASN A 268 -11.18 6.05 -10.21
C ASN A 268 -12.64 6.47 -10.39
N VAL A 269 -13.48 6.25 -9.37
CA VAL A 269 -14.87 6.69 -9.36
C VAL A 269 -14.95 8.22 -9.31
N MET A 270 -14.12 8.88 -8.49
CA MET A 270 -14.05 10.34 -8.44
C MET A 270 -13.60 10.95 -9.77
N ILE A 271 -12.64 10.32 -10.45
CA ILE A 271 -12.17 10.76 -11.76
C ILE A 271 -13.27 10.65 -12.82
N LEU A 272 -14.00 9.53 -12.85
CA LEU A 272 -15.13 9.36 -13.77
C LEU A 272 -16.26 10.35 -13.47
N ARG A 273 -16.52 10.64 -12.19
CA ARG A 273 -17.48 11.67 -11.77
C ARG A 273 -17.03 13.06 -12.23
N GLN A 274 -15.76 13.39 -12.04
CA GLN A 274 -15.22 14.67 -12.45
C GLN A 274 -15.22 14.85 -13.97
N PHE A 275 -14.92 13.79 -14.72
CA PHE A 275 -15.02 13.77 -16.18
C PHE A 275 -16.47 13.93 -16.65
N ARG A 276 -17.41 13.24 -15.99
CA ARG A 276 -18.84 13.45 -16.23
C ARG A 276 -19.24 14.91 -16.01
N ASP A 277 -18.84 15.49 -14.89
CA ASP A 277 -19.27 16.82 -14.49
C ASP A 277 -18.65 17.91 -15.37
N LYS A 278 -17.39 17.74 -15.79
CA LYS A 278 -16.65 18.75 -16.58
C LYS A 278 -16.78 18.58 -18.10
N GLU A 279 -16.94 17.37 -18.61
CA GLU A 279 -16.91 17.08 -20.05
C GLU A 279 -18.24 16.54 -20.60
N LEU A 280 -18.92 15.65 -19.88
CA LEU A 280 -20.18 15.06 -20.35
C LEU A 280 -21.36 16.01 -20.13
N LEU A 281 -21.44 16.68 -18.98
CA LEU A 281 -22.53 17.59 -18.67
C LEU A 281 -22.40 18.96 -19.35
N THR A 282 -21.27 19.27 -19.99
CA THR A 282 -21.07 20.51 -20.74
C THR A 282 -21.64 20.45 -22.16
N ASN A 283 -21.88 19.26 -22.73
CA ASN A 283 -22.37 19.07 -24.10
C ASN A 283 -23.75 18.37 -24.16
N ARG A 284 -24.61 18.73 -25.12
CA ARG A 284 -25.99 18.19 -25.25
C ARG A 284 -26.01 16.65 -25.39
N LEU A 285 -25.07 16.09 -26.14
CA LEU A 285 -24.94 14.63 -26.31
C LEU A 285 -24.52 13.93 -25.01
N GLY A 286 -23.59 14.52 -24.25
CA GLY A 286 -23.14 13.95 -22.98
C GLY A 286 -24.22 14.01 -21.89
N LYS A 287 -25.05 15.06 -21.84
CA LYS A 287 -26.23 15.11 -20.96
C LYS A 287 -27.20 13.96 -21.21
N ARG A 288 -27.51 13.67 -22.49
CA ARG A 288 -28.41 12.57 -22.88
C ARG A 288 -27.80 11.19 -22.57
N PHE A 289 -26.49 11.03 -22.73
CA PHE A 289 -25.77 9.82 -22.31
C PHE A 289 -25.85 9.61 -20.79
N VAL A 290 -25.62 10.66 -20.01
CA VAL A 290 -25.67 10.60 -18.53
C VAL A 290 -27.09 10.31 -18.04
N GLU A 291 -28.11 10.87 -18.69
CA GLU A 291 -29.51 10.58 -18.38
C GLU A 291 -29.88 9.12 -18.64
N LEU A 292 -29.46 8.57 -19.79
CA LEU A 292 -29.63 7.15 -20.11
C LEU A 292 -28.90 6.27 -19.10
N TYR A 293 -27.67 6.63 -18.75
CA TYR A 293 -26.89 5.96 -17.72
C TYR A 293 -27.65 5.95 -16.40
N TYR A 294 -28.19 7.08 -15.95
CA TYR A 294 -28.94 7.14 -14.69
C TYR A 294 -30.22 6.31 -14.68
N ARG A 295 -30.87 6.18 -15.83
CA ARG A 295 -32.10 5.39 -15.97
C ARG A 295 -31.87 3.89 -15.84
N TYR A 296 -30.76 3.36 -16.37
CA TYR A 296 -30.53 1.90 -16.45
C TYR A 296 -29.44 1.38 -15.50
N SER A 297 -28.49 2.23 -15.10
CA SER A 297 -27.35 1.81 -14.27
C SER A 297 -27.69 1.29 -12.88
N PRO A 298 -28.75 1.74 -12.15
CA PRO A 298 -28.98 1.28 -10.78
C PRO A 298 -29.23 -0.23 -10.68
N SER A 299 -30.08 -0.78 -11.56
CA SER A 299 -30.38 -2.22 -11.58
C SER A 299 -29.18 -3.07 -12.00
N ILE A 300 -28.40 -2.57 -12.97
CA ILE A 300 -27.17 -3.23 -13.44
C ILE A 300 -26.10 -3.21 -12.34
N ALA A 301 -25.93 -2.08 -11.66
CA ALA A 301 -24.99 -1.92 -10.55
C ALA A 301 -25.32 -2.87 -9.38
N ASN A 302 -26.60 -3.00 -9.02
CA ASN A 302 -27.04 -3.93 -7.99
C ASN A 302 -26.77 -5.40 -8.36
N TYR A 303 -26.85 -5.75 -9.65
CA TYR A 303 -26.51 -7.09 -10.13
C TYR A 303 -25.00 -7.35 -10.09
N ILE A 304 -24.17 -6.35 -10.46
CA ILE A 304 -22.70 -6.43 -10.43
C ILE A 304 -22.19 -6.50 -8.99
N ALA A 305 -22.73 -5.69 -8.08
CA ALA A 305 -22.23 -5.56 -6.70
C ALA A 305 -22.23 -6.88 -5.92
N LYS A 306 -23.12 -7.81 -6.27
CA LYS A 306 -23.31 -9.12 -5.62
C LYS A 306 -22.38 -10.23 -6.13
N ARG A 307 -21.55 -9.98 -7.16
CA ARG A 307 -20.74 -11.02 -7.82
C ARG A 307 -19.30 -10.55 -8.04
N ASP A 308 -18.35 -11.13 -7.31
CA ASP A 308 -16.94 -10.71 -7.34
C ASP A 308 -16.27 -10.86 -8.71
N THR A 309 -16.58 -11.93 -9.44
CA THR A 309 -16.08 -12.16 -10.81
C THR A 309 -16.57 -11.09 -11.78
N LEU A 310 -17.82 -10.64 -11.65
CA LEU A 310 -18.39 -9.60 -12.49
C LEU A 310 -17.80 -8.22 -12.16
N ARG A 311 -17.52 -7.96 -10.87
CA ARG A 311 -16.82 -6.75 -10.43
C ARG A 311 -15.42 -6.66 -11.04
N LEU A 312 -14.68 -7.77 -11.09
CA LEU A 312 -13.36 -7.81 -11.68
C LEU A 312 -13.39 -7.51 -13.19
N LEU A 313 -14.34 -8.10 -13.92
CA LEU A 313 -14.52 -7.83 -15.35
C LEU A 313 -14.91 -6.38 -15.62
N VAL A 314 -15.82 -5.83 -14.81
CA VAL A 314 -16.24 -4.42 -14.94
C VAL A 314 -15.08 -3.48 -14.63
N ARG A 315 -14.27 -3.75 -13.59
CA ARG A 315 -13.03 -2.99 -13.32
C ARG A 315 -12.09 -2.99 -14.52
N TRP A 316 -11.87 -4.16 -15.13
CA TRP A 316 -11.04 -4.27 -16.34
C TRP A 316 -11.61 -3.46 -17.51
N SER A 317 -12.92 -3.53 -17.74
CA SER A 317 -13.59 -2.76 -18.81
C SER A 317 -13.59 -1.24 -18.59
N LEU A 318 -13.60 -0.79 -17.33
CA LEU A 318 -13.59 0.63 -16.97
C LEU A 318 -12.20 1.26 -17.00
N ARG A 319 -11.11 0.48 -16.92
CA ARG A 319 -9.72 0.97 -16.97
C ARG A 319 -9.40 1.89 -18.16
N PRO A 320 -9.71 1.53 -19.43
CA PRO A 320 -9.45 2.43 -20.55
C PRO A 320 -10.28 3.72 -20.45
N ALA A 321 -11.52 3.64 -19.97
CA ALA A 321 -12.37 4.83 -19.78
C ALA A 321 -11.84 5.76 -18.67
N VAL A 322 -11.34 5.19 -17.57
CA VAL A 322 -10.70 5.96 -16.48
C VAL A 322 -9.41 6.61 -16.98
N LEU A 323 -8.60 5.91 -17.78
CA LEU A 323 -7.38 6.46 -18.36
C LEU A 323 -7.69 7.63 -19.31
N MET A 324 -8.67 7.46 -20.21
CA MET A 324 -9.13 8.54 -21.10
C MET A 324 -9.66 9.74 -20.31
N ALA A 325 -10.44 9.50 -19.26
CA ALA A 325 -10.92 10.56 -18.36
C ALA A 325 -9.76 11.30 -17.67
N LYS A 326 -8.73 10.59 -17.20
CA LYS A 326 -7.51 11.20 -16.63
C LYS A 326 -6.80 12.09 -17.65
N ILE A 327 -6.54 11.58 -18.85
CA ILE A 327 -5.84 12.32 -19.92
C ILE A 327 -6.60 13.60 -20.27
N CYS A 328 -7.92 13.49 -20.47
CA CYS A 328 -8.75 14.63 -20.85
C CYS A 328 -8.84 15.69 -19.75
N LEU A 329 -8.95 15.28 -18.48
CA LEU A 329 -8.93 16.20 -17.35
C LEU A 329 -7.56 16.87 -17.16
N PHE A 330 -6.46 16.13 -17.39
CA PHE A 330 -5.09 16.62 -17.24
C PHE A 330 -4.71 17.70 -18.26
N GLN A 331 -5.12 17.52 -19.52
CA GLN A 331 -4.87 18.49 -20.60
C GLN A 331 -5.51 19.86 -20.32
N LYS A 332 -6.63 19.89 -19.59
CA LYS A 332 -7.37 21.13 -19.26
C LYS A 332 -6.90 21.83 -17.99
N THR A 333 -6.27 21.15 -17.04
CA THR A 333 -5.78 21.77 -15.79
C THR A 333 -4.31 22.20 -15.81
N GLY A 334 -3.62 22.13 -16.97
CA GLY A 334 -2.25 22.62 -17.10
C GLY A 334 -1.29 21.97 -16.10
N GLY A 335 -1.40 20.65 -15.91
CA GLY A 335 -0.49 19.88 -15.06
C GLY A 335 -0.79 19.88 -13.56
N LYS A 336 -1.94 20.40 -13.10
CA LYS A 336 -2.32 20.36 -11.67
C LYS A 336 -3.44 19.35 -11.41
N TYR A 337 -3.10 18.21 -10.81
CA TYR A 337 -4.07 17.40 -10.07
C TYR A 337 -4.23 17.99 -8.67
N VAL A 338 -5.34 18.69 -8.43
CA VAL A 338 -5.77 19.03 -7.06
C VAL A 338 -6.41 17.77 -6.48
N ILE A 339 -5.63 16.98 -5.76
CA ILE A 339 -6.17 15.97 -4.86
C ILE A 339 -6.67 16.73 -3.63
N TYR A 340 -7.98 16.87 -3.50
CA TYR A 340 -8.59 17.46 -2.32
C TYR A 340 -8.32 16.53 -1.13
N LYS A 341 -7.49 16.98 -0.19
CA LYS A 341 -7.48 16.47 1.18
C LYS A 341 -8.67 17.08 1.91
N LYS A 342 -9.56 16.24 2.43
CA LYS A 342 -10.31 16.51 3.65
C LYS A 342 -10.09 15.33 4.58
#